data_AF-A0A0C4DZX0-F1
#
_entry.id   AF-A0A0C4DZX0-F1
#
_cell.length_a   1.000
_cell.length_b   1.000
_cell.length_c   1.000
_cell.angle_alpha   90.00
_cell.angle_beta   90.00
_cell.angle_gamma   90.00
#
_symmetry.space_group_name_H-M   'P 1'
#
loop_
_entity.id
_entity.type
_entity.pdbx_description
1 polymer ?
#
loop_
_entity_poly.entity_id
_entity_poly.type
_entity_poly.pdbx_seq_one_letter_code
_entity_poly.pdbx_strand_id
1 'polypeptide(L)'
;MTSPSPPPIPLFYRATLLWLDTAMVAGMCYVAATDPDQMLRSYSPAAAHQHREPSHSSSTAGATTPASRGNPGSFEPRGVIVGLVGARFERVGRMDWQLVVGSKFLPEPLRAAYRRFFGCQLAPPPDSDHHHHATFFSDAAYEARMRVTAELLLAEAADRAAQAGTQTQTIQAHVYVVGLGLGVWTLNDRQPDLFLAAFRKALLGLAPTARARIGVLEFAWMDKAVSAAAREAVVEAGKRCVPRVDVVFSKRNPAAKLPSSPLPKRLLVLSYAWDGNAFPGNEYWMGMVDASGDPAAACMSTIADLHNPLLNPGYLERIAVLGPWGGSLS
;
A
#
# COMPACT_ATOMS: atom_id res chain seq x y z
N MET A 1 -14.19 -36.87 30.54
CA MET A 1 -13.47 -36.77 29.25
C MET A 1 -13.32 -35.29 28.94
N THR A 2 -12.19 -34.71 29.34
CA THR A 2 -11.83 -33.31 29.05
C THR A 2 -11.31 -33.25 27.62
N SER A 3 -11.96 -32.47 26.75
CA SER A 3 -11.44 -32.25 25.39
C SER A 3 -10.07 -31.58 25.50
N PRO A 4 -9.06 -32.03 24.75
CA PRO A 4 -7.77 -31.36 24.74
C PRO A 4 -7.97 -29.93 24.21
N SER A 5 -7.41 -28.95 24.92
CA SER A 5 -7.27 -27.59 24.43
C SER A 5 -6.49 -27.62 23.11
N PRO A 6 -6.92 -26.88 22.08
CA PRO A 6 -6.17 -26.81 20.83
C PRO A 6 -4.76 -26.26 21.11
N PRO A 7 -3.73 -26.76 20.42
CA PRO A 7 -2.37 -26.23 20.58
C PRO A 7 -2.36 -24.74 20.24
N PRO A 8 -1.52 -23.92 20.90
CA PRO A 8 -1.38 -22.52 20.56
C PRO A 8 -0.95 -22.41 19.10
N ILE A 9 -1.80 -21.79 18.28
CA ILE A 9 -1.49 -21.47 16.89
C ILE A 9 -0.38 -20.41 16.94
N PRO A 10 0.79 -20.64 16.33
CA PRO A 10 1.81 -19.60 16.26
C PRO A 10 1.25 -18.45 15.41
N LEU A 11 1.12 -17.27 16.00
CA LEU A 11 0.76 -16.05 15.27
C LEU A 11 2.01 -15.57 14.52
N PHE A 12 2.01 -15.64 13.18
CA PHE A 12 3.18 -15.27 12.37
C PHE A 12 3.04 -13.85 11.78
N TYR A 13 3.73 -12.88 12.37
CA TYR A 13 3.82 -11.49 11.89
C TYR A 13 5.03 -11.28 11.00
N ARG A 14 4.98 -10.39 10.00
CA ARG A 14 6.09 -10.18 9.05
C ARG A 14 6.32 -8.71 8.74
N ALA A 15 7.58 -8.30 8.82
CA ALA A 15 8.06 -7.07 8.23
C ALA A 15 8.61 -7.41 6.84
N THR A 16 8.22 -6.67 5.81
CA THR A 16 8.77 -6.86 4.47
C THR A 16 9.63 -5.65 4.13
N LEU A 17 10.91 -5.88 3.87
CA LEU A 17 11.89 -4.86 3.52
C LEU A 17 12.51 -5.21 2.17
N LEU A 18 12.64 -4.20 1.31
CA LEU A 18 13.53 -4.30 0.18
C LEU A 18 14.96 -4.03 0.68
N TRP A 19 15.77 -5.08 0.79
CA TRP A 19 17.13 -4.98 1.32
C TRP A 19 18.08 -4.38 0.28
N LEU A 20 18.70 -3.24 0.63
CA LEU A 20 19.88 -2.69 -0.03
C LEU A 20 20.78 -2.09 1.05
N ASP A 21 22.10 -2.24 0.88
CA ASP A 21 23.23 -1.89 1.78
C ASP A 21 23.33 -0.41 2.25
N THR A 22 22.26 0.37 2.19
CA THR A 22 22.23 1.75 2.67
C THR A 22 20.95 2.03 3.46
N ALA A 23 21.10 2.38 4.74
CA ALA A 23 20.04 2.69 5.71
C ALA A 23 19.01 3.77 5.28
N MET A 24 19.22 4.46 4.15
CA MET A 24 18.35 5.54 3.66
C MET A 24 17.15 5.08 2.81
N VAL A 25 17.14 3.87 2.25
CA VAL A 25 15.98 3.32 1.52
C VAL A 25 14.88 2.82 2.47
N ALA A 26 15.22 2.62 3.75
CA ALA A 26 14.33 2.14 4.80
C ALA A 26 13.10 3.07 5.03
N GLY A 27 13.22 4.38 4.78
CA GLY A 27 12.09 5.32 4.87
C GLY A 27 11.13 5.32 3.68
N MET A 28 11.48 4.61 2.59
CA MET A 28 10.67 4.56 1.35
C MET A 28 9.96 3.21 1.14
N CYS A 29 10.49 2.13 1.73
CA CYS A 29 10.10 0.76 1.41
C CYS A 29 9.94 -0.11 2.66
N TYR A 30 9.42 0.46 3.75
CA TYR A 30 9.03 -0.34 4.90
C TYR A 30 7.57 -0.77 4.74
N VAL A 31 7.35 -2.08 4.79
CA VAL A 31 6.03 -2.68 4.74
C VAL A 31 5.81 -3.50 5.98
N ALA A 32 4.70 -3.20 6.66
CA ALA A 32 4.23 -4.01 7.79
C ALA A 32 3.05 -4.84 7.31
N ALA A 33 3.17 -6.17 7.40
CA ALA A 33 2.14 -7.09 6.94
C ALA A 33 1.75 -8.12 8.00
N THR A 34 0.45 -8.28 8.24
CA THR A 34 -0.07 -9.24 9.22
C THR A 34 -0.27 -10.65 8.64
N ASP A 35 -0.32 -11.66 9.52
CA ASP A 35 -0.79 -13.02 9.20
C ASP A 35 -2.19 -13.01 8.54
N PRO A 36 -2.49 -13.88 7.54
CA PRO A 36 -3.87 -14.15 7.10
C PRO A 36 -4.83 -14.47 8.25
N ASP A 37 -4.32 -14.91 9.40
CA ASP A 37 -5.11 -15.32 10.55
C ASP A 37 -5.65 -14.18 11.43
N GLN A 38 -5.41 -12.91 11.07
CA GLN A 38 -5.85 -11.74 11.85
C GLN A 38 -7.34 -11.43 11.81
N MET A 39 -7.86 -10.88 12.91
CA MET A 39 -9.25 -10.42 12.99
C MET A 39 -9.36 -9.03 12.37
N LEU A 40 -9.96 -8.95 11.19
CA LEU A 40 -10.49 -7.68 10.70
C LEU A 40 -11.79 -7.41 11.45
N ARG A 41 -11.87 -6.24 12.09
CA ARG A 41 -13.09 -5.75 12.73
C ARG A 41 -13.78 -4.83 11.75
N SER A 42 -15.10 -4.91 11.71
CA SER A 42 -15.89 -3.96 10.94
C SER A 42 -15.78 -2.57 11.55
N TYR A 43 -14.95 -1.74 10.94
CA TYR A 43 -14.99 -0.30 11.11
C TYR A 43 -15.11 0.30 9.72
N SER A 44 -16.22 0.98 9.48
CA SER A 44 -16.39 1.77 8.27
C SER A 44 -15.65 3.08 8.48
N PRO A 45 -14.62 3.42 7.67
CA PRO A 45 -14.11 4.79 7.62
C PRO A 45 -15.13 5.68 6.91
N ALA A 46 -16.32 5.83 7.49
CA ALA A 46 -17.35 6.72 7.01
C ALA A 46 -16.99 8.16 7.42
N ALA A 47 -15.90 8.72 6.89
CA ALA A 47 -15.64 10.17 6.79
C ALA A 47 -14.21 10.52 6.34
N ALA A 48 -13.20 9.66 6.55
CA ALA A 48 -11.79 10.07 6.37
C ALA A 48 -11.39 10.40 4.91
N HIS A 49 -12.19 9.98 3.92
CA HIS A 49 -11.87 10.16 2.49
C HIS A 49 -12.70 11.22 1.75
N GLN A 50 -13.62 11.94 2.43
CA GLN A 50 -14.54 12.86 1.74
C GLN A 50 -14.20 14.36 1.80
N HIS A 51 -13.12 14.79 2.45
CA HIS A 51 -12.79 16.22 2.48
C HIS A 51 -11.49 16.55 1.76
N ARG A 52 -11.62 17.06 0.53
CA ARG A 52 -11.26 18.45 0.19
C ARG A 52 -11.65 18.78 -1.25
N GLU A 53 -12.74 19.53 -1.40
CA GLU A 53 -12.77 20.58 -2.42
C GLU A 53 -11.82 21.72 -2.00
N PRO A 54 -11.24 22.47 -2.95
CA PRO A 54 -10.29 23.53 -2.62
C PRO A 54 -11.06 24.83 -2.31
N SER A 55 -11.18 25.19 -1.04
CA SER A 55 -11.46 26.59 -0.70
C SER A 55 -10.88 26.99 0.64
N HIS A 56 -10.34 28.20 0.65
CA HIS A 56 -9.80 28.91 1.80
C HIS A 56 -10.87 29.12 2.91
N SER A 57 -10.37 29.30 4.14
CA SER A 57 -11.00 29.96 5.31
C SER A 57 -11.72 29.11 6.37
N SER A 58 -11.21 29.29 7.60
CA SER A 58 -11.88 29.39 8.91
C SER A 58 -12.80 28.26 9.42
N SER A 59 -12.32 27.65 10.51
CA SER A 59 -13.06 27.28 11.73
C SER A 59 -14.50 26.79 11.57
N THR A 60 -14.67 25.47 11.60
CA THR A 60 -15.69 24.78 12.42
C THR A 60 -15.30 23.32 12.47
N ALA A 61 -14.89 22.86 13.65
CA ALA A 61 -14.72 21.44 13.93
C ALA A 61 -16.11 20.80 13.85
N GLY A 62 -16.45 20.24 12.70
CA GLY A 62 -17.64 19.44 12.50
C GLY A 62 -17.49 18.11 13.24
N ALA A 63 -18.40 17.83 14.15
CA ALA A 63 -18.48 16.56 14.86
C ALA A 63 -18.53 15.39 13.86
N THR A 64 -17.45 14.61 13.80
CA THR A 64 -17.32 13.42 12.95
C THR A 64 -17.81 12.19 13.70
N THR A 65 -18.58 11.34 13.00
CA THR A 65 -19.21 10.15 13.57
C THR A 65 -18.16 9.10 13.96
N PRO A 66 -18.20 8.54 15.19
CA PRO A 66 -17.25 7.54 15.63
C PRO A 66 -17.33 6.28 14.77
N ALA A 67 -16.20 5.60 14.65
CA ALA A 67 -16.06 4.37 13.90
C ALA A 67 -17.12 3.34 14.36
N SER A 68 -18.03 2.96 13.47
CA SER A 68 -19.18 2.13 13.81
C SER A 68 -18.89 0.65 13.60
N ARG A 69 -19.35 -0.20 14.56
CA ARG A 69 -19.32 -1.65 14.41
C ARG A 69 -20.21 -2.04 13.23
N GLY A 70 -19.64 -2.66 12.21
CA GLY A 70 -20.43 -3.20 11.10
C GLY A 70 -21.08 -4.54 11.44
N ASN A 71 -22.18 -4.83 10.73
CA ASN A 71 -23.00 -6.01 10.94
C ASN A 71 -22.20 -7.32 10.74
N PRO A 72 -22.38 -8.34 11.59
CA PRO A 72 -21.78 -9.66 11.38
C PRO A 72 -22.04 -10.19 9.96
N GLY A 73 -20.99 -10.74 9.32
CA GLY A 73 -21.06 -11.26 7.95
C GLY A 73 -20.93 -10.21 6.84
N SER A 74 -20.94 -8.91 7.15
CA SER A 74 -20.75 -7.84 6.14
C SER A 74 -19.29 -7.53 5.81
N PHE A 75 -18.35 -8.16 6.51
CA PHE A 75 -16.91 -7.94 6.38
C PHE A 75 -16.16 -9.28 6.33
N GLU A 76 -14.97 -9.26 5.73
CA GLU A 76 -14.05 -10.39 5.87
C GLU A 76 -13.56 -10.46 7.31
N PRO A 77 -13.72 -11.59 8.02
CA PRO A 77 -13.24 -11.71 9.38
C PRO A 77 -11.72 -11.85 9.43
N ARG A 78 -11.09 -12.22 8.30
CA ARG A 78 -9.67 -12.55 8.18
C ARG A 78 -9.06 -12.03 6.90
N GLY A 79 -7.82 -11.56 6.98
CA GLY A 79 -7.08 -11.03 5.85
C GLY A 79 -5.72 -10.50 6.27
N VAL A 80 -4.92 -10.13 5.27
CA VAL A 80 -3.61 -9.50 5.44
C VAL A 80 -3.78 -7.99 5.27
N ILE A 81 -3.29 -7.20 6.22
CA ILE A 81 -3.21 -5.74 6.09
C ILE A 81 -1.76 -5.32 5.93
N VAL A 82 -1.51 -4.47 4.92
CA VAL A 82 -0.20 -4.06 4.44
C VAL A 82 -0.08 -2.54 4.51
N GLY A 83 0.77 -2.03 5.42
CA GLY A 83 1.08 -0.60 5.48
C GLY A 83 2.10 -0.22 4.41
N LEU A 84 1.77 0.77 3.58
CA LEU A 84 2.61 1.20 2.46
C LEU A 84 2.84 2.71 2.46
N VAL A 85 4.11 3.10 2.32
CA VAL A 85 4.50 4.51 2.21
C VAL A 85 4.38 4.96 0.75
N GLY A 86 3.42 5.85 0.49
CA GLY A 86 3.28 6.55 -0.78
C GLY A 86 4.33 7.64 -0.98
N ALA A 87 4.38 8.22 -2.18
CA ALA A 87 5.24 9.37 -2.44
C ALA A 87 4.71 10.64 -1.73
N ARG A 88 5.60 11.41 -1.10
CA ARG A 88 5.27 12.55 -0.25
C ARG A 88 5.88 13.85 -0.76
N PHE A 89 5.03 14.85 -1.02
CA PHE A 89 5.42 16.18 -1.52
C PHE A 89 5.02 17.36 -0.63
N GLU A 90 4.49 17.10 0.57
CA GLU A 90 4.01 18.14 1.49
C GLU A 90 5.09 19.18 1.87
N ARG A 91 6.35 18.77 1.92
CA ARG A 91 7.48 19.61 2.30
C ARG A 91 8.47 19.75 1.15
N VAL A 92 8.59 20.97 0.64
CA VAL A 92 9.55 21.34 -0.41
C VAL A 92 10.97 20.90 -0.03
N GLY A 93 11.67 20.23 -0.96
CA GLY A 93 13.04 19.78 -0.78
C GLY A 93 13.23 18.57 0.16
N ARG A 94 12.15 17.95 0.65
CA ARG A 94 12.18 16.79 1.57
C ARG A 94 11.53 15.55 0.93
N MET A 95 11.85 14.37 1.45
CA MET A 95 11.27 13.09 0.99
C MET A 95 11.38 12.91 -0.54
N ASP A 96 10.31 12.47 -1.19
CA ASP A 96 10.25 12.18 -2.62
C ASP A 96 10.44 13.44 -3.49
N TRP A 97 10.28 14.64 -2.93
CA TRP A 97 10.62 15.88 -3.63
C TRP A 97 12.04 15.84 -4.19
N GLN A 98 12.98 15.32 -3.40
CA GLN A 98 14.40 15.30 -3.76
C GLN A 98 14.70 14.44 -4.99
N LEU A 99 13.81 13.50 -5.33
CA LEU A 99 13.97 12.53 -6.40
C LEU A 99 13.10 12.88 -7.61
N VAL A 100 11.86 13.31 -7.34
CA VAL A 100 10.82 13.49 -8.36
C VAL A 100 10.71 14.93 -8.85
N VAL A 101 11.00 15.93 -8.01
CA VAL A 101 10.98 17.35 -8.41
C VAL A 101 12.40 17.91 -8.50
N GLY A 102 13.33 17.30 -7.76
CA GLY A 102 14.73 17.72 -7.69
C GLY A 102 14.99 18.61 -6.49
N SER A 103 16.21 18.51 -5.97
CA SER A 103 16.66 19.27 -4.80
C SER A 103 18.16 19.47 -4.84
N LYS A 104 18.61 20.66 -4.39
CA LYS A 104 20.02 20.95 -4.12
C LYS A 104 20.57 20.20 -2.89
N PHE A 105 19.69 19.65 -2.05
CA PHE A 105 20.07 19.00 -0.79
C PHE A 105 20.40 17.51 -0.93
N LEU A 106 20.14 16.89 -2.08
CA LEU A 106 20.52 15.50 -2.33
C LEU A 106 21.96 15.44 -2.89
N PRO A 107 22.95 14.91 -2.14
CA PRO A 107 24.32 14.80 -2.61
C PRO A 107 24.44 13.85 -3.80
N GLU A 108 25.42 14.10 -4.67
CA GLU A 108 25.59 13.35 -5.92
C GLU A 108 25.80 11.84 -5.73
N PRO A 109 26.56 11.35 -4.73
CA PRO A 109 26.67 9.91 -4.48
C PRO A 109 25.31 9.23 -4.20
N LEU A 110 24.45 9.88 -3.42
CA LEU A 110 23.09 9.39 -3.14
C LEU A 110 22.20 9.49 -4.38
N ARG A 111 22.29 10.59 -5.13
CA ARG A 111 21.57 10.75 -6.41
C ARG A 111 21.95 9.66 -7.41
N ALA A 112 23.23 9.28 -7.48
CA ALA A 112 23.70 8.18 -8.33
C ALA A 112 23.16 6.82 -7.86
N ALA A 113 23.16 6.56 -6.55
CA ALA A 113 22.58 5.36 -5.98
C ALA A 113 21.08 5.23 -6.32
N TYR A 114 20.29 6.29 -6.16
CA TYR A 114 18.88 6.28 -6.52
C TYR A 114 18.63 6.10 -8.03
N ARG A 115 19.42 6.73 -8.90
CA ARG A 115 19.33 6.51 -10.36
C ARG A 115 19.58 5.04 -10.72
N ARG A 116 20.61 4.44 -10.12
CA ARG A 116 20.91 3.01 -10.30
C ARG A 116 19.76 2.14 -9.79
N PHE A 117 19.22 2.47 -8.62
CA PHE A 117 18.15 1.72 -7.98
C PHE A 117 16.85 1.76 -8.78
N PHE A 118 16.39 2.95 -9.16
CA PHE A 118 15.15 3.11 -9.93
C PHE A 118 15.31 2.79 -11.41
N GLY A 119 16.55 2.72 -11.91
CA GLY A 119 16.82 2.52 -13.33
C GLY A 119 16.32 3.66 -14.21
N CYS A 120 16.19 4.87 -13.66
CA CYS A 120 15.71 6.06 -14.36
C CYS A 120 16.54 7.29 -14.01
N GLN A 121 16.45 8.33 -14.84
CA GLN A 121 16.95 9.65 -14.44
C GLN A 121 16.02 10.25 -13.37
N LEU A 122 16.61 10.94 -12.41
CA LEU A 122 15.89 11.74 -11.42
C LEU A 122 15.63 13.14 -11.98
N ALA A 123 14.71 13.88 -11.38
CA ALA A 123 14.58 15.28 -11.72
C ALA A 123 15.89 16.04 -11.42
N PRO A 124 16.34 16.91 -12.34
CA PRO A 124 17.55 17.68 -12.13
C PRO A 124 17.39 18.60 -10.91
N PRO A 125 18.47 18.91 -10.17
CA PRO A 125 18.41 19.94 -9.15
C PRO A 125 17.98 21.27 -9.79
N PRO A 126 17.17 22.08 -9.09
CA PRO A 126 16.73 23.36 -9.64
C PRO A 126 17.89 24.34 -9.77
N ASP A 127 17.89 25.13 -10.85
CA ASP A 127 18.93 26.15 -11.13
C ASP A 127 18.81 27.39 -10.21
N SER A 128 17.68 27.59 -9.52
CA SER A 128 17.49 28.67 -8.52
C SER A 128 16.41 28.33 -7.47
N ASP A 129 16.29 29.15 -6.41
CA ASP A 129 15.37 28.90 -5.29
C ASP A 129 13.91 29.34 -5.55
N HIS A 130 13.61 29.95 -6.70
CA HIS A 130 12.31 30.54 -7.03
C HIS A 130 11.70 29.93 -8.30
N HIS A 131 11.11 28.72 -8.22
CA HIS A 131 10.53 28.05 -9.39
C HIS A 131 9.13 27.50 -9.17
N HIS A 132 8.32 27.54 -10.22
CA HIS A 132 7.04 26.83 -10.30
C HIS A 132 7.28 25.31 -10.31
N HIS A 133 6.93 24.66 -9.19
CA HIS A 133 7.26 23.25 -8.91
C HIS A 133 6.67 22.24 -9.90
N ALA A 134 5.57 22.59 -10.58
CA ALA A 134 4.94 21.72 -11.57
C ALA A 134 5.82 21.47 -12.82
N THR A 135 6.73 22.40 -13.13
CA THR A 135 7.58 22.35 -14.34
C THR A 135 8.71 21.33 -14.25
N PHE A 136 9.12 20.92 -13.04
CA PHE A 136 10.26 20.02 -12.81
C PHE A 136 9.86 18.63 -12.31
N PHE A 137 8.56 18.33 -12.24
CA PHE A 137 8.09 17.01 -11.83
C PHE A 137 8.42 15.96 -12.91
N SER A 138 9.26 15.00 -12.55
CA SER A 138 9.68 13.88 -13.37
C SER A 138 8.71 12.71 -13.24
N ASP A 139 7.89 12.54 -14.28
CA ASP A 139 6.95 11.42 -14.40
C ASP A 139 7.66 10.07 -14.26
N ALA A 140 8.85 9.94 -14.87
CA ALA A 140 9.66 8.72 -14.80
C ALA A 140 10.14 8.40 -13.37
N ALA A 141 10.61 9.42 -12.63
CA ALA A 141 11.08 9.23 -11.26
C ALA A 141 9.92 8.91 -10.30
N TYR A 142 8.78 9.59 -10.46
CA TYR A 142 7.58 9.30 -9.68
C TYR A 142 7.09 7.88 -9.91
N GLU A 143 6.95 7.48 -11.18
CA GLU A 143 6.46 6.16 -11.54
C GLU A 143 7.43 5.07 -11.05
N ALA A 144 8.74 5.26 -11.19
CA ALA A 144 9.73 4.32 -10.66
C ALA A 144 9.69 4.20 -9.13
N ARG A 145 9.51 5.32 -8.42
CA ARG A 145 9.31 5.33 -6.97
C ARG A 145 8.05 4.57 -6.54
N MET A 146 6.92 4.80 -7.22
CA MET A 146 5.67 4.11 -6.91
C MET A 146 5.67 2.65 -7.36
N ARG A 147 6.47 2.30 -8.38
CA ARG A 147 6.63 0.92 -8.83
C ARG A 147 7.21 0.05 -7.74
N VAL A 148 8.16 0.54 -6.95
CA VAL A 148 8.70 -0.22 -5.80
C VAL A 148 7.60 -0.56 -4.79
N THR A 149 6.76 0.41 -4.44
CA THR A 149 5.60 0.19 -3.54
C THR A 149 4.62 -0.83 -4.13
N ALA A 150 4.34 -0.75 -5.44
CA ALA A 150 3.45 -1.67 -6.12
C ALA A 150 4.02 -3.11 -6.21
N GLU A 151 5.29 -3.26 -6.56
CA GLU A 151 5.99 -4.55 -6.63
C GLU A 151 6.00 -5.23 -5.27
N LEU A 152 6.26 -4.47 -4.20
CA LEU A 152 6.31 -5.00 -2.84
C LEU A 152 4.94 -5.51 -2.38
N LEU A 153 3.87 -4.73 -2.61
CA LEU A 153 2.50 -5.16 -2.29
C LEU A 153 2.11 -6.42 -3.07
N LEU A 154 2.39 -6.46 -4.37
CA LEU A 154 2.03 -7.59 -5.20
C LEU A 154 2.83 -8.85 -4.85
N ALA A 155 4.12 -8.71 -4.52
CA ALA A 155 4.96 -9.81 -4.07
C ALA A 155 4.50 -10.34 -2.70
N GLU A 156 4.20 -9.45 -1.74
CA GLU A 156 3.64 -9.82 -0.43
C GLU A 156 2.31 -10.55 -0.60
N ALA A 157 1.42 -10.03 -1.45
CA ALA A 157 0.13 -10.67 -1.70
C ALA A 157 0.28 -12.07 -2.32
N ALA A 158 1.16 -12.21 -3.31
CA ALA A 158 1.45 -13.49 -3.94
C ALA A 158 2.01 -14.51 -2.95
N ASP A 159 2.94 -14.08 -2.10
CA ASP A 159 3.57 -14.93 -1.09
C ASP A 159 2.58 -15.37 -0.01
N ARG A 160 1.72 -14.45 0.49
CA ARG A 160 0.66 -14.79 1.46
C ARG A 160 -0.39 -15.71 0.89
N ALA A 161 -0.80 -15.51 -0.36
CA ALA A 161 -1.69 -16.43 -1.05
C ALA A 161 -1.01 -17.80 -1.30
N ALA A 162 0.32 -17.84 -1.44
CA ALA A 162 1.07 -19.08 -1.50
C ALA A 162 1.03 -19.85 -0.18
N GLN A 163 1.33 -19.17 0.93
CA GLN A 163 1.34 -19.75 2.28
C GLN A 163 -0.06 -20.19 2.75
N ALA A 164 -1.12 -19.47 2.39
CA ALA A 164 -2.49 -19.81 2.75
C ALA A 164 -3.06 -21.00 1.94
N GLY A 165 -2.40 -21.39 0.84
CA GLY A 165 -2.78 -22.54 0.02
C GLY A 165 -2.29 -23.87 0.58
N THR A 166 -2.84 -24.95 0.06
CA THR A 166 -2.39 -26.33 0.33
C THR A 166 -2.01 -27.01 -0.99
N GLN A 167 -1.49 -28.24 -0.92
CA GLN A 167 -1.23 -29.04 -2.12
C GLN A 167 -2.49 -29.28 -2.97
N THR A 168 -3.66 -29.29 -2.36
CA THR A 168 -4.95 -29.59 -3.02
C THR A 168 -5.81 -28.36 -3.26
N GLN A 169 -5.47 -27.22 -2.67
CA GLN A 169 -6.25 -25.99 -2.77
C GLN A 169 -5.36 -24.78 -3.07
N THR A 170 -5.46 -24.30 -4.31
CA THR A 170 -4.87 -23.02 -4.69
C THR A 170 -5.68 -21.87 -4.10
N ILE A 171 -4.97 -20.93 -3.46
CA ILE A 171 -5.49 -19.64 -3.03
C ILE A 171 -4.89 -18.56 -3.92
N GLN A 172 -5.72 -17.59 -4.30
CA GLN A 172 -5.29 -16.36 -4.97
C GLN A 172 -5.51 -15.15 -4.06
N ALA A 173 -4.71 -14.12 -4.22
CA ALA A 173 -4.90 -12.84 -3.55
C ALA A 173 -5.95 -12.00 -4.28
N HIS A 174 -6.82 -11.40 -3.48
CA HIS A 174 -7.61 -10.23 -3.84
C HIS A 174 -6.90 -9.01 -3.25
N VAL A 175 -6.10 -8.34 -4.07
CA VAL A 175 -5.28 -7.20 -3.67
C VAL A 175 -6.12 -5.94 -3.70
N TYR A 176 -6.36 -5.32 -2.54
CA TYR A 176 -7.11 -4.08 -2.39
C TYR A 176 -6.15 -2.90 -2.23
N VAL A 177 -6.21 -1.97 -3.19
CA VAL A 177 -5.31 -0.82 -3.31
C VAL A 177 -6.10 0.47 -3.14
N VAL A 178 -5.70 1.28 -2.17
CA VAL A 178 -6.13 2.68 -2.03
C VAL A 178 -5.10 3.62 -2.67
N GLY A 179 -5.45 4.90 -2.83
CA GLY A 179 -4.48 5.91 -3.27
C GLY A 179 -3.37 6.14 -2.25
N LEU A 180 -2.16 5.60 -2.50
CA LEU A 180 -0.99 5.79 -1.64
C LEU A 180 -0.20 7.01 -2.14
N GLY A 181 -0.14 8.11 -1.39
CA GLY A 181 0.51 9.32 -1.90
C GLY A 181 -0.40 10.26 -2.68
N LEU A 182 -1.69 9.94 -2.80
CA LEU A 182 -2.62 10.65 -3.69
C LEU A 182 -3.61 11.59 -2.96
N GLY A 183 -3.51 11.69 -1.63
CA GLY A 183 -4.28 12.65 -0.83
C GLY A 183 -3.53 13.97 -0.63
N VAL A 184 -3.35 14.39 0.62
CA VAL A 184 -2.61 15.61 1.01
C VAL A 184 -1.14 15.63 0.57
N TRP A 185 -0.63 14.51 0.07
CA TRP A 185 0.72 14.34 -0.45
C TRP A 185 0.86 14.60 -1.95
N THR A 186 -0.25 14.80 -2.66
CA THR A 186 -0.25 15.10 -4.10
C THR A 186 0.31 16.49 -4.38
N LEU A 187 1.16 16.57 -5.41
CA LEU A 187 1.69 17.80 -5.99
C LEU A 187 0.92 18.24 -7.24
N ASN A 188 0.53 17.31 -8.11
CA ASN A 188 -0.23 17.63 -9.34
C ASN A 188 -1.11 16.46 -9.83
N ASP A 189 -2.03 16.79 -10.75
CA ASP A 189 -3.10 15.89 -11.23
C ASP A 189 -2.63 14.74 -12.13
N ARG A 190 -1.34 14.68 -12.51
CA ARG A 190 -0.77 13.55 -13.28
C ARG A 190 -0.48 12.33 -12.41
N GLN A 191 -0.31 12.54 -11.09
CA GLN A 191 0.11 11.49 -10.16
C GLN A 191 -0.80 10.24 -10.11
N PRO A 192 -2.15 10.36 -10.14
CA PRO A 192 -3.02 9.19 -10.16
C PRO A 192 -2.81 8.29 -11.39
N ASP A 193 -2.59 8.89 -12.57
CA ASP A 193 -2.34 8.14 -13.81
C ASP A 193 -0.99 7.44 -13.78
N LEU A 194 0.05 8.13 -13.31
CA LEU A 194 1.38 7.55 -13.14
C LEU A 194 1.40 6.46 -12.05
N PHE A 195 0.57 6.58 -11.03
CA PHE A 195 0.38 5.54 -10.02
C PHE A 195 -0.20 4.26 -10.65
N LEU A 196 -1.22 4.38 -11.51
CA LEU A 196 -1.73 3.21 -12.26
C LEU A 196 -0.68 2.64 -13.22
N ALA A 197 0.13 3.50 -13.86
CA ALA A 197 1.22 3.06 -14.72
C ALA A 197 2.29 2.25 -13.94
N ALA A 198 2.61 2.67 -12.72
CA ALA A 198 3.50 1.95 -11.81
C ALA A 198 2.96 0.55 -11.46
N PHE A 199 1.68 0.44 -11.08
CA PHE A 199 1.03 -0.85 -10.81
C PHE A 199 0.94 -1.75 -12.04
N ARG A 200 0.66 -1.17 -13.21
CA ARG A 200 0.68 -1.88 -14.49
C ARG A 200 2.06 -2.50 -14.74
N LYS A 201 3.14 -1.73 -14.57
CA LYS A 201 4.51 -2.24 -14.75
C LYS A 201 4.85 -3.30 -13.71
N ALA A 202 4.46 -3.10 -12.45
CA ALA A 202 4.67 -4.08 -11.39
C ALA A 202 3.96 -5.41 -11.69
N LEU A 203 2.68 -5.38 -12.08
CA LEU A 203 1.89 -6.56 -12.43
C LEU A 203 2.50 -7.36 -13.58
N LEU A 204 2.91 -6.66 -14.65
CA LEU A 204 3.57 -7.27 -15.81
C LEU A 204 5.01 -7.71 -15.52
N GLY A 205 5.64 -7.16 -14.47
CA GLY A 205 6.98 -7.51 -14.01
C GLY A 205 7.03 -8.73 -13.09
N LEU A 206 5.91 -9.10 -12.45
CA LEU A 206 5.85 -10.30 -11.61
C LEU A 206 6.21 -11.56 -12.41
N ALA A 207 6.98 -12.47 -11.83
CA ALA A 207 7.22 -13.79 -12.37
C ALA A 207 5.91 -14.56 -12.54
N PRO A 208 5.80 -15.46 -13.54
CA PRO A 208 4.57 -16.20 -13.79
C PRO A 208 4.02 -16.94 -12.58
N THR A 209 4.88 -17.51 -11.74
CA THR A 209 4.51 -18.22 -10.50
C THR A 209 3.89 -17.29 -9.46
N ALA A 210 4.48 -16.12 -9.24
CA ALA A 210 3.94 -15.09 -8.35
C ALA A 210 2.61 -14.54 -8.89
N ARG A 211 2.59 -14.20 -10.18
CA ARG A 211 1.41 -13.66 -10.86
C ARG A 211 0.23 -14.62 -10.83
N ALA A 212 0.47 -15.93 -10.92
CA ALA A 212 -0.58 -16.94 -10.81
C ALA A 212 -1.31 -16.91 -9.45
N ARG A 213 -0.67 -16.36 -8.42
CA ARG A 213 -1.26 -16.15 -7.09
C ARG A 213 -2.05 -14.85 -6.98
N ILE A 214 -2.08 -13.98 -7.98
CA ILE A 214 -2.89 -12.76 -7.98
C ILE A 214 -4.16 -13.01 -8.78
N GLY A 215 -5.31 -13.01 -8.12
CA GLY A 215 -6.61 -13.21 -8.79
C GLY A 215 -7.29 -11.90 -9.15
N VAL A 216 -7.24 -10.93 -8.23
CA VAL A 216 -7.84 -9.60 -8.40
C VAL A 216 -6.87 -8.52 -7.96
N LEU A 217 -6.82 -7.44 -8.74
CA LEU A 217 -6.22 -6.17 -8.36
C LEU A 217 -7.32 -5.10 -8.35
N GLU A 218 -7.79 -4.73 -7.17
CA GLU A 218 -8.87 -3.78 -6.93
C GLU A 218 -8.30 -2.40 -6.57
N PHE A 219 -8.53 -1.40 -7.41
CA PHE A 219 -8.27 0.01 -7.11
C PHE A 219 -9.52 0.67 -6.54
N ALA A 220 -9.52 0.91 -5.23
CA ALA A 220 -10.68 1.46 -4.54
C ALA A 220 -10.59 2.98 -4.41
N TRP A 221 -11.73 3.66 -4.62
CA TRP A 221 -11.90 5.10 -4.51
C TRP A 221 -11.05 5.93 -5.49
N MET A 222 -10.57 5.32 -6.57
CA MET A 222 -9.74 5.97 -7.58
C MET A 222 -10.48 6.27 -8.89
N ASP A 223 -11.76 5.90 -9.01
CA ASP A 223 -12.52 5.97 -10.27
C ASP A 223 -12.62 7.37 -10.88
N LYS A 224 -12.68 8.40 -10.03
CA LYS A 224 -12.78 9.81 -10.47
C LYS A 224 -11.43 10.53 -10.56
N ALA A 225 -10.36 9.93 -10.04
CA ALA A 225 -9.05 10.56 -9.96
C ALA A 225 -8.13 10.24 -11.15
N VAL A 226 -8.50 9.26 -11.98
CA VAL A 226 -7.67 8.74 -13.06
C VAL A 226 -8.34 8.96 -14.42
N SER A 227 -7.52 9.14 -15.46
CA SER A 227 -8.03 9.22 -16.83
C SER A 227 -8.54 7.86 -17.32
N ALA A 228 -9.47 7.90 -18.29
CA ALA A 228 -9.99 6.70 -18.93
C ALA A 228 -8.87 5.87 -19.58
N ALA A 229 -7.88 6.52 -20.19
CA ALA A 229 -6.74 5.88 -20.83
C ALA A 229 -5.85 5.13 -19.83
N ALA A 230 -5.52 5.75 -18.69
CA ALA A 230 -4.72 5.10 -17.65
C ALA A 230 -5.45 3.88 -17.06
N ARG A 231 -6.76 4.03 -16.81
CA ARG A 231 -7.64 2.94 -16.36
C ARG A 231 -7.68 1.78 -17.36
N GLU A 232 -7.90 2.06 -18.63
CA GLU A 232 -7.96 1.04 -19.67
C GLU A 232 -6.62 0.31 -19.81
N ALA A 233 -5.50 1.03 -19.76
CA ALA A 233 -4.17 0.46 -19.89
C ALA A 233 -3.84 -0.57 -18.79
N VAL A 234 -4.21 -0.32 -17.53
CA VAL A 234 -3.99 -1.28 -16.44
C VAL A 234 -4.96 -2.46 -16.51
N VAL A 235 -6.21 -2.23 -16.92
CA VAL A 235 -7.20 -3.30 -17.13
C VAL A 235 -6.75 -4.25 -18.23
N GLU A 236 -6.26 -3.72 -19.35
CA GLU A 236 -5.77 -4.52 -20.47
C GLU A 236 -4.50 -5.31 -20.09
N ALA A 237 -3.63 -4.73 -19.25
CA ALA A 237 -2.50 -5.47 -18.71
C ALA A 237 -2.94 -6.70 -17.90
N GLY A 238 -3.98 -6.58 -17.07
CA GLY A 238 -4.55 -7.71 -16.32
C GLY A 238 -5.13 -8.81 -17.21
N LYS A 239 -5.85 -8.45 -18.28
CA LYS A 239 -6.38 -9.40 -19.26
C LYS A 239 -5.29 -10.18 -20.00
N ARG A 240 -4.16 -9.52 -20.30
CA ARG A 240 -3.01 -10.13 -20.98
C ARG A 240 -2.18 -11.06 -20.09
N CYS A 241 -2.37 -11.02 -18.78
CA CYS A 241 -1.68 -11.91 -17.86
C CYS A 241 -2.15 -13.35 -18.07
N VAL A 242 -1.23 -14.31 -17.87
CA VAL A 242 -1.54 -15.74 -17.85
C VAL A 242 -1.05 -16.32 -16.52
N PRO A 243 -1.94 -16.79 -15.64
CA PRO A 243 -3.40 -16.66 -15.73
C PRO A 243 -3.86 -15.20 -15.67
N ARG A 244 -5.08 -14.94 -16.16
CA ARG A 244 -5.67 -13.59 -16.17
C ARG A 244 -5.80 -13.04 -14.76
N VAL A 245 -5.50 -11.74 -14.60
CA VAL A 245 -5.74 -10.99 -13.37
C VAL A 245 -6.91 -10.04 -13.60
N ASP A 246 -7.94 -10.12 -12.76
CA ASP A 246 -9.08 -9.22 -12.84
C ASP A 246 -8.72 -7.88 -12.20
N VAL A 247 -8.56 -6.85 -13.02
CA VAL A 247 -8.33 -5.49 -12.54
C VAL A 247 -9.67 -4.77 -12.46
N VAL A 248 -10.04 -4.31 -11.27
CA VAL A 248 -11.35 -3.70 -11.01
C VAL A 248 -11.20 -2.37 -10.30
N PHE A 249 -12.16 -1.47 -10.51
CA PHE A 249 -12.25 -0.19 -9.81
C PHE A 249 -13.54 -0.17 -9.01
N SER A 250 -13.47 0.20 -7.75
CA SER A 250 -14.63 0.13 -6.85
C SER A 250 -14.68 1.30 -5.86
N LYS A 251 -15.76 1.35 -5.08
CA LYS A 251 -15.89 2.15 -3.85
C LYS A 251 -16.13 1.25 -2.65
N ARG A 252 -15.62 0.01 -2.71
CA ARG A 252 -15.78 -0.97 -1.64
C ARG A 252 -14.99 -0.50 -0.42
N ASN A 253 -15.57 -0.66 0.77
CA ASN A 253 -14.82 -0.42 2.02
C ASN A 253 -13.73 -1.49 2.17
N PRO A 254 -12.55 -1.18 2.74
CA PRO A 254 -11.37 -2.07 2.71
C PRO A 254 -11.64 -3.51 3.16
N ALA A 255 -12.29 -3.67 4.32
CA ALA A 255 -12.60 -4.98 4.90
C ALA A 255 -13.99 -5.52 4.53
N ALA A 256 -14.75 -4.88 3.64
CA ALA A 256 -16.08 -5.38 3.26
C ALA A 256 -15.99 -6.81 2.71
N LYS A 257 -17.04 -7.61 2.90
CA LYS A 257 -17.05 -9.01 2.47
C LYS A 257 -16.71 -9.12 0.98
N LEU A 258 -15.79 -10.02 0.62
CA LEU A 258 -15.50 -10.28 -0.77
C LEU A 258 -16.74 -10.92 -1.42
N PRO A 259 -17.04 -10.58 -2.69
CA PRO A 259 -18.10 -11.27 -3.43
C PRO A 259 -17.85 -12.77 -3.41
N SER A 260 -18.91 -13.57 -3.23
CA SER A 260 -18.85 -15.01 -3.40
C SER A 260 -18.33 -15.33 -4.80
N SER A 261 -17.07 -15.72 -4.91
CA SER A 261 -16.41 -15.99 -6.18
C SER A 261 -16.32 -17.51 -6.38
N PRO A 262 -16.52 -18.03 -7.60
CA PRO A 262 -16.13 -19.40 -7.91
C PRO A 262 -14.64 -19.60 -7.61
N LEU A 263 -14.23 -20.87 -7.44
CA LEU A 263 -12.85 -21.24 -7.17
C LEU A 263 -11.88 -20.58 -8.20
N PRO A 264 -10.65 -20.23 -7.78
CA PRO A 264 -10.05 -20.49 -6.46
C PRO A 264 -10.53 -19.52 -5.37
N LYS A 265 -10.50 -19.98 -4.11
CA LYS A 265 -10.78 -19.14 -2.95
C LYS A 265 -9.78 -17.99 -2.90
N ARG A 266 -10.27 -16.81 -2.51
CA ARG A 266 -9.47 -15.57 -2.47
C ARG A 266 -9.11 -15.17 -1.05
N LEU A 267 -7.85 -14.79 -0.83
CA LEU A 267 -7.34 -14.14 0.38
C LEU A 267 -7.41 -12.63 0.18
N LEU A 268 -8.09 -11.90 1.08
CA LEU A 268 -8.04 -10.44 1.09
C LEU A 268 -6.64 -9.98 1.53
N VAL A 269 -5.95 -9.24 0.67
CA VAL A 269 -4.71 -8.55 0.99
C VAL A 269 -4.97 -7.06 0.79
N LEU A 270 -5.17 -6.34 1.88
CA LEU A 270 -5.57 -4.94 1.86
C LEU A 270 -4.38 -4.04 2.15
N SER A 271 -4.31 -2.91 1.47
CA SER A 271 -3.31 -1.88 1.74
C SER A 271 -3.93 -0.65 2.41
N TYR A 272 -3.11 0.05 3.20
CA TYR A 272 -3.40 1.40 3.66
C TYR A 272 -2.19 2.31 3.44
N ALA A 273 -2.45 3.59 3.18
CA ALA A 273 -1.40 4.60 3.10
C ALA A 273 -0.88 4.88 4.50
N TRP A 274 0.42 4.70 4.72
CA TRP A 274 1.05 4.91 6.01
C TRP A 274 2.10 6.01 5.96
N ASP A 275 2.08 6.85 6.99
CA ASP A 275 3.15 7.77 7.37
C ASP A 275 4.41 7.03 7.83
N GLY A 276 5.36 6.78 6.92
CA GLY A 276 6.60 6.03 7.19
C GLY A 276 7.54 6.56 8.29
N ASN A 277 7.22 7.69 8.92
CA ASN A 277 7.96 8.25 10.06
C ASN A 277 7.11 8.32 11.35
N ALA A 278 5.99 7.61 11.40
CA ALA A 278 5.12 7.49 12.55
C ALA A 278 4.93 6.00 12.90
N PHE A 279 4.48 5.68 14.11
CA PHE A 279 4.01 4.31 14.37
C PHE A 279 2.82 3.98 13.46
N PRO A 280 2.65 2.71 13.03
CA PRO A 280 1.45 2.26 12.32
C PRO A 280 0.18 2.68 13.06
N GLY A 281 -0.74 3.33 12.35
CA GLY A 281 -1.93 3.94 12.93
C GLY A 281 -1.82 5.46 13.16
N ASN A 282 -0.62 6.03 13.15
CA ASN A 282 -0.33 7.47 13.17
C ASN A 282 -1.24 8.29 14.11
N GLU A 283 -2.24 8.99 13.57
CA GLU A 283 -3.21 9.80 14.33
C GLU A 283 -3.99 9.00 15.40
N TYR A 284 -4.08 7.68 15.26
CA TYR A 284 -4.62 6.78 16.27
C TYR A 284 -4.00 6.99 17.65
N TRP A 285 -2.66 7.16 17.70
CA TRP A 285 -1.91 7.34 18.93
C TRP A 285 -2.15 8.70 19.59
N MET A 286 -2.78 9.63 18.86
CA MET A 286 -3.24 10.93 19.37
C MET A 286 -4.74 10.93 19.73
N GLY A 287 -5.41 9.77 19.68
CA GLY A 287 -6.85 9.64 19.93
C GLY A 287 -7.73 10.09 18.76
N MET A 288 -7.14 10.37 17.59
CA MET A 288 -7.84 10.90 16.42
C MET A 288 -8.27 9.74 15.49
N VAL A 289 -9.29 9.01 15.90
CA VAL A 289 -9.70 7.72 15.30
C VAL A 289 -10.35 7.79 13.91
N ASP A 290 -10.64 8.99 13.41
CA ASP A 290 -11.34 9.25 12.15
C ASP A 290 -10.61 10.22 11.22
N ALA A 291 -9.36 10.57 11.54
CA ALA A 291 -8.63 11.63 10.86
C ALA A 291 -8.09 11.25 9.46
N SER A 292 -7.74 9.97 9.26
CA SER A 292 -7.08 9.52 8.03
C SER A 292 -7.26 8.01 7.80
N GLY A 293 -6.58 7.47 6.79
CA GLY A 293 -6.54 6.02 6.53
C GLY A 293 -5.77 5.23 7.61
N ASP A 294 -4.80 5.86 8.27
CA ASP A 294 -4.00 5.25 9.34
C ASP A 294 -4.84 4.85 10.58
N PRO A 295 -5.57 5.76 11.24
CA PRO A 295 -6.40 5.41 12.38
C PRO A 295 -7.55 4.48 11.99
N ALA A 296 -8.09 4.61 10.78
CA ALA A 296 -9.07 3.66 10.26
C ALA A 296 -8.50 2.24 10.17
N ALA A 297 -7.27 2.09 9.67
CA ALA A 297 -6.56 0.82 9.63
C ALA A 297 -6.32 0.25 11.04
N ALA A 298 -5.92 1.09 12.00
CA ALA A 298 -5.72 0.69 13.40
C ALA A 298 -7.03 0.23 14.07
N CYS A 299 -8.14 0.94 13.85
CA CYS A 299 -9.43 0.55 14.40
C CYS A 299 -9.96 -0.75 13.78
N MET A 300 -9.81 -0.94 12.46
CA MET A 300 -10.37 -2.09 11.75
C MET A 300 -9.54 -3.37 11.81
N SER A 301 -8.37 -3.33 12.44
CA SER A 301 -7.45 -4.46 12.45
C SER A 301 -6.63 -4.49 13.73
N THR A 302 -5.53 -5.22 13.70
CA THR A 302 -4.62 -5.44 14.82
C THR A 302 -3.27 -4.75 14.61
N ILE A 303 -3.14 -3.84 13.62
CA ILE A 303 -1.86 -3.18 13.32
C ILE A 303 -1.31 -2.37 14.50
N ALA A 304 -2.18 -1.84 15.37
CA ALA A 304 -1.76 -1.07 16.54
C ALA A 304 -0.93 -1.90 17.53
N ASP A 305 -1.20 -3.21 17.60
CA ASP A 305 -0.46 -4.15 18.44
C ASP A 305 0.70 -4.77 17.66
N LEU A 306 0.41 -5.25 16.45
CA LEU A 306 1.30 -6.17 15.75
C LEU A 306 2.41 -5.51 14.97
N HIS A 307 2.12 -4.34 14.42
CA HIS A 307 3.11 -3.56 13.69
C HIS A 307 3.85 -2.58 14.61
N ASN A 308 3.53 -2.59 15.91
CA ASN A 308 4.18 -1.76 16.90
C ASN A 308 5.38 -2.50 17.52
N PRO A 309 6.64 -2.12 17.22
CA PRO A 309 7.81 -2.81 17.74
C PRO A 309 7.97 -2.69 19.27
N LEU A 310 7.27 -1.78 19.94
CA LEU A 310 7.27 -1.69 21.40
C LEU A 310 6.34 -2.74 22.04
N LEU A 311 5.24 -3.08 21.39
CA LEU A 311 4.28 -4.09 21.85
C LEU A 311 4.61 -5.50 21.33
N ASN A 312 5.18 -5.57 20.13
CA ASN A 312 5.66 -6.78 19.48
C ASN A 312 7.18 -6.69 19.23
N PRO A 313 8.02 -6.94 20.26
CA PRO A 313 9.48 -6.79 20.14
C PRO A 313 10.10 -7.71 19.08
N GLY A 314 9.51 -8.89 18.84
CA GLY A 314 9.94 -9.80 17.76
C GLY A 314 9.51 -9.35 16.35
N TYR A 315 8.89 -8.18 16.20
CA TYR A 315 8.47 -7.67 14.90
C TYR A 315 9.67 -7.50 13.94
N LEU A 316 10.77 -6.93 14.42
CA LEU A 316 11.98 -6.68 13.62
C LEU A 316 12.81 -7.94 13.34
N GLU A 317 12.52 -9.05 14.01
CA GLU A 317 13.17 -10.34 13.78
C GLU A 317 12.55 -11.09 12.59
N ARG A 318 11.38 -10.64 12.12
CA ARG A 318 10.57 -11.34 11.10
C ARG A 318 10.60 -10.59 9.78
N ILE A 319 11.80 -10.21 9.37
CA ILE A 319 12.04 -9.53 8.10
C ILE A 319 12.10 -10.56 6.98
N ALA A 320 11.40 -10.29 5.88
CA ALA A 320 11.59 -11.03 4.65
C ALA A 320 11.90 -10.13 3.46
N VAL A 321 12.68 -10.70 2.56
CA VAL A 321 13.02 -10.10 1.28
C VAL A 321 12.10 -10.68 0.23
N LEU A 322 11.25 -9.82 -0.31
CA LEU A 322 10.34 -10.14 -1.41
C LEU A 322 10.69 -9.31 -2.64
N GLY A 323 10.34 -9.84 -3.80
CA GLY A 323 10.53 -9.17 -5.07
C GLY A 323 9.68 -9.75 -6.18
N PRO A 324 9.81 -9.20 -7.40
CA PRO A 324 8.97 -9.59 -8.53
C PRO A 324 9.14 -11.05 -8.94
N TRP A 325 10.21 -11.74 -8.54
CA TRP A 325 10.43 -13.17 -8.82
C TRP A 325 9.47 -14.12 -8.07
N GLY A 326 8.79 -13.65 -7.02
CA GLY A 326 7.88 -14.45 -6.19
C GLY A 326 8.60 -15.30 -5.14
N GLY A 327 8.02 -15.34 -3.93
CA GLY A 327 8.56 -16.08 -2.80
C GLY A 327 9.55 -15.27 -1.95
N SER A 328 9.70 -15.67 -0.69
CA SER A 328 10.74 -15.18 0.22
C SER A 328 12.11 -15.67 -0.21
N LEU A 329 13.09 -14.76 -0.27
CA LEU A 329 14.49 -15.16 -0.09
C LEU A 329 14.70 -15.29 1.42
N SER A 330 14.62 -16.52 1.92
CA SER A 330 14.97 -16.87 3.31
C SER A 330 16.37 -17.44 3.39
#